data_AF-A0A963KWJ2-F1
#
_entry.id   AF-A0A963KWJ2-F1
#
_cell.length_a   1.000
_cell.length_b   1.000
_cell.length_c   1.000
_cell.angle_alpha   90.00
_cell.angle_beta   90.00
_cell.angle_gamma   90.00
#
_symmetry.space_group_name_H-M   'P 1'
#
loop_
_entity.id
_entity.type
_entity.pdbx_description
1 polymer ?
#
loop_
_entity_poly.entity_id
_entity_poly.type
_entity_poly.pdbx_seq_one_letter_code
_entity_poly.pdbx_strand_id
1 'polypeptide(L)'
;GIGIATAAAGIIVGVVSQTGVGSALADVVEVLSGGNILAILFLTAILSLILGMGLPTTANYIVVSALLAPVIVTLGQQNGLIVPLIAVHLFVFYFGIMADVTPPVGLASFAAAAVSGGDPIKTGFVAFFYSMRTAALPFLFIFNHQLLLIDVTWYEGIFVFIIATVAMLIFAAATQGWFITRLQFWEVPVLLLIAFSLFRPGFWMDQISPPFEEVAPTELTAAAEATPPGEDLRIRISGLDQFGSPMETVMLLNMPDGAGGAEKLEAAGLTLREDGDKLVVDDVAFDSPAQKAGFDWDQEIVAVRKPIDQPSKYWIFIPTLLVLAGIVMLQRGRAARQAHA
;
A
#
# COMPACT_ATOMS: atom_id res chain seq x y z
N GLY A 1 2.61 24.55 -21.27
CA GLY A 1 1.88 23.42 -20.66
C GLY A 1 2.49 23.06 -19.32
N ILE A 2 3.59 22.30 -19.32
CA ILE A 2 4.23 21.75 -18.11
C ILE A 2 4.64 22.84 -17.10
N GLY A 3 5.20 23.97 -17.55
CA GLY A 3 5.58 25.09 -16.67
C GLY A 3 4.41 25.74 -15.92
N ILE A 4 3.23 25.82 -16.53
CA ILE A 4 2.03 26.39 -15.89
C ILE A 4 1.45 25.39 -14.88
N ALA A 5 1.42 24.10 -15.24
CA ALA A 5 0.94 23.05 -14.34
C ALA A 5 1.83 22.90 -13.10
N THR A 6 3.15 22.96 -13.26
CA THR A 6 4.11 22.93 -12.14
C THR A 6 4.03 24.18 -11.26
N ALA A 7 3.87 25.37 -11.84
CA ALA A 7 3.63 26.59 -11.07
C ALA A 7 2.31 26.52 -10.26
N ALA A 8 1.22 26.05 -10.87
CA ALA A 8 -0.06 25.86 -10.19
C ALA A 8 0.04 24.80 -9.08
N ALA A 9 0.76 23.69 -9.32
CA ALA A 9 1.03 22.66 -8.32
C ALA A 9 1.78 23.23 -7.12
N GLY A 10 2.81 24.05 -7.34
CA GLY A 10 3.56 24.71 -6.27
C GLY A 10 2.68 25.62 -5.41
N ILE A 11 1.76 26.37 -6.02
CA ILE A 11 0.79 27.21 -5.29
C ILE A 11 -0.14 26.33 -4.44
N ILE A 12 -0.69 25.25 -5.02
CA ILE A 12 -1.59 24.34 -4.29
C ILE A 12 -0.86 23.72 -3.11
N VAL A 13 0.32 23.14 -3.32
CA VAL A 13 1.14 22.54 -2.27
C VAL A 13 1.48 23.58 -1.19
N GLY A 14 1.85 24.79 -1.57
CA GLY A 14 2.15 25.88 -0.64
C GLY A 14 0.93 26.29 0.20
N VAL A 15 -0.25 26.37 -0.40
CA VAL A 15 -1.51 26.65 0.33
C VAL A 15 -1.84 25.50 1.27
N VAL A 16 -1.77 24.25 0.81
CA VAL A 16 -2.05 23.07 1.64
C VAL A 16 -1.12 23.00 2.84
N SER A 17 0.17 23.23 2.64
CA SER A 17 1.18 23.23 3.71
C SER A 17 0.94 24.34 4.73
N GLN A 18 0.55 25.55 4.29
CA GLN A 18 0.32 26.67 5.22
C GLN A 18 -1.05 26.65 5.91
N THR A 19 -2.06 26.04 5.30
CA THR A 19 -3.43 26.01 5.84
C THR A 19 -3.70 24.85 6.79
N GLY A 20 -2.83 23.84 6.82
CA GLY A 20 -3.02 22.64 7.64
C GLY A 20 -4.15 21.72 7.17
N VAL A 21 -4.70 21.94 5.96
CA VAL A 21 -5.80 21.13 5.42
C VAL A 21 -5.42 19.65 5.31
N GLY A 22 -4.15 19.35 4.98
CA GLY A 22 -3.65 17.97 4.94
C GLY A 22 -3.74 17.28 6.31
N SER A 23 -3.37 17.99 7.38
CA SER A 23 -3.47 17.50 8.76
C SER A 23 -4.92 17.30 9.17
N ALA A 24 -5.80 18.25 8.88
CA ALA A 24 -7.23 18.11 9.18
C ALA A 24 -7.86 16.91 8.46
N LEU A 25 -7.44 16.62 7.21
CA LEU A 25 -7.86 15.42 6.50
C LEU A 25 -7.29 14.15 7.14
N ALA A 26 -6.05 14.17 7.61
CA ALA A 26 -5.46 13.06 8.36
C ALA A 26 -6.26 12.78 9.63
N ASP A 27 -6.57 13.80 10.44
CA ASP A 27 -7.35 13.66 11.68
C ASP A 27 -8.73 13.04 11.41
N VAL A 28 -9.43 13.50 10.36
CA VAL A 28 -10.72 12.95 9.96
C VAL A 28 -10.60 11.47 9.58
N VAL A 29 -9.58 11.12 8.79
CA VAL A 29 -9.35 9.73 8.40
C VAL A 29 -8.95 8.87 9.58
N GLU A 30 -8.11 9.36 10.48
CA GLU A 30 -7.67 8.67 11.69
C GLU A 30 -8.85 8.35 12.61
N VAL A 31 -9.65 9.37 12.95
CA VAL A 31 -10.83 9.22 13.83
C VAL A 31 -11.83 8.24 13.23
N LEU A 32 -12.09 8.32 11.92
CA LEU A 32 -13.04 7.42 11.25
C LEU A 32 -12.50 6.01 11.06
N SER A 33 -11.18 5.85 10.90
CA SER A 33 -10.55 4.55 10.71
C SER A 33 -10.24 3.82 12.01
N GLY A 34 -10.12 4.55 13.13
CA GLY A 34 -9.72 3.99 14.44
C GLY A 34 -8.35 3.33 14.40
N GLY A 35 -7.42 3.85 13.60
CA GLY A 35 -6.08 3.27 13.39
C GLY A 35 -6.04 2.03 12.49
N ASN A 36 -7.18 1.59 11.93
CA ASN A 36 -7.17 0.45 11.02
C ASN A 36 -6.62 0.85 9.63
N ILE A 37 -5.46 0.30 9.26
CA ILE A 37 -4.80 0.57 7.97
C ILE A 37 -5.73 0.38 6.76
N LEU A 38 -6.53 -0.69 6.72
CA LEU A 38 -7.43 -0.93 5.59
C LEU A 38 -8.54 0.13 5.52
N ALA A 39 -9.04 0.56 6.68
CA ALA A 39 -10.01 1.64 6.74
C ALA A 39 -9.39 2.99 6.32
N ILE A 40 -8.14 3.29 6.72
CA ILE A 40 -7.39 4.46 6.26
C ILE A 40 -7.33 4.47 4.73
N LEU A 41 -6.82 3.40 4.12
CA LEU A 41 -6.69 3.30 2.66
C LEU A 41 -8.04 3.40 1.94
N PHE A 42 -9.09 2.79 2.50
CA PHE A 42 -10.43 2.84 1.93
C PHE A 42 -11.05 4.24 2.00
N LEU A 43 -10.95 4.91 3.14
CA LEU A 43 -11.41 6.29 3.31
C LEU A 43 -10.63 7.24 2.41
N THR A 44 -9.30 7.09 2.33
CA THR A 44 -8.49 7.89 1.42
C THR A 44 -8.85 7.63 -0.04
N ALA A 45 -9.13 6.39 -0.45
CA ALA A 45 -9.61 6.08 -1.80
C ALA A 45 -10.94 6.79 -2.12
N ILE A 46 -11.88 6.82 -1.17
CA ILE A 46 -13.14 7.57 -1.32
C ILE A 46 -12.87 9.08 -1.43
N LEU A 47 -12.02 9.63 -0.57
CA LEU A 47 -11.65 11.04 -0.64
C LEU A 47 -10.95 11.37 -1.97
N SER A 48 -10.08 10.49 -2.48
CA SER A 48 -9.45 10.64 -3.80
C SER A 48 -10.48 10.65 -4.93
N LEU A 49 -11.50 9.78 -4.86
CA LEU A 49 -12.60 9.78 -5.82
C LEU A 49 -13.38 11.09 -5.77
N ILE A 50 -13.77 11.56 -4.58
CA ILE A 50 -14.56 12.79 -4.42
C ILE A 50 -13.77 14.02 -4.88
N LEU A 51 -12.52 14.16 -4.46
CA LEU A 51 -11.67 15.30 -4.82
C LEU A 51 -11.29 15.29 -6.31
N GLY A 52 -11.17 14.11 -6.91
CA GLY A 52 -10.82 13.98 -8.32
C GLY A 52 -11.97 14.30 -9.29
N MET A 53 -13.22 14.29 -8.82
CA MET A 53 -14.39 14.51 -9.68
C MET A 53 -14.37 15.90 -10.31
N GLY A 54 -14.36 15.94 -11.65
CA GLY A 54 -14.47 17.19 -12.42
C GLY A 54 -13.13 17.88 -12.73
N LEU A 55 -12.00 17.24 -12.41
CA LEU A 55 -10.66 17.75 -12.72
C LEU A 55 -10.04 16.98 -13.90
N PRO A 56 -9.34 17.63 -14.86
CA PRO A 56 -8.52 16.92 -15.84
C PRO A 56 -7.44 16.08 -15.17
N THR A 57 -7.09 14.91 -15.73
CA THR A 57 -6.17 13.91 -15.13
C THR A 57 -4.89 14.49 -14.52
N THR A 58 -4.22 15.42 -15.22
CA THR A 58 -3.00 16.07 -14.70
C THR A 58 -3.28 16.95 -13.48
N ALA A 59 -4.35 17.76 -13.52
CA ALA A 59 -4.72 18.65 -12.43
C ALA A 59 -5.25 17.85 -11.22
N ASN A 60 -6.00 16.79 -11.49
CA ASN A 60 -6.48 15.82 -10.52
C ASN A 60 -5.32 15.23 -9.74
N TYR A 61 -4.31 14.67 -10.44
CA TYR A 61 -3.12 14.13 -9.78
C TYR A 61 -2.43 15.16 -8.87
N ILE A 62 -2.23 16.40 -9.36
CA ILE A 62 -1.57 17.46 -8.58
C ILE A 62 -2.33 17.74 -7.27
N VAL A 63 -3.66 17.91 -7.34
CA VAL A 63 -4.49 18.23 -6.17
C VAL A 63 -4.57 17.06 -5.21
N VAL A 64 -4.92 15.87 -5.72
CA VAL A 64 -5.17 14.69 -4.90
C VAL A 64 -3.88 14.20 -4.24
N SER A 65 -2.76 14.19 -4.97
CA SER A 65 -1.48 13.76 -4.40
C SER A 65 -0.95 14.73 -3.34
N ALA A 66 -1.11 16.03 -3.52
CA ALA A 66 -0.69 17.03 -2.53
C ALA A 66 -1.48 16.94 -1.22
N LEU A 67 -2.76 16.54 -1.28
CA LEU A 67 -3.65 16.47 -0.12
C LEU A 67 -3.63 15.10 0.56
N LEU A 68 -3.67 14.00 -0.21
CA LEU A 68 -3.96 12.67 0.32
C LEU A 68 -2.76 11.74 0.39
N ALA A 69 -1.69 11.99 -0.37
CA ALA A 69 -0.47 11.18 -0.22
C ALA A 69 0.15 11.34 1.19
N PRO A 70 0.26 12.56 1.76
CA PRO A 70 0.74 12.72 3.14
C PRO A 70 -0.13 11.99 4.16
N VAL A 71 -1.46 11.98 3.98
CA VAL A 71 -2.39 11.27 4.87
C VAL A 71 -2.07 9.78 4.94
N ILE A 72 -1.85 9.12 3.79
CA ILE A 72 -1.50 7.68 3.76
C ILE A 72 -0.13 7.45 4.37
N VAL A 73 0.85 8.32 4.09
CA VAL A 73 2.22 8.17 4.62
C VAL A 73 2.22 8.31 6.13
N THR A 74 1.66 9.39 6.67
CA THR A 74 1.64 9.69 8.10
C THR A 74 0.85 8.63 8.87
N LEU A 75 -0.42 8.42 8.52
CA LEU A 75 -1.26 7.45 9.22
C LEU A 75 -0.78 6.00 8.99
N GLY A 76 -0.21 5.73 7.81
CA GLY A 76 0.42 4.46 7.51
C GLY A 76 1.58 4.18 8.46
N GLN A 77 2.54 5.10 8.58
CA GLN A 77 3.71 4.98 9.45
C GLN A 77 3.32 4.83 10.92
N GLN A 78 2.39 5.65 11.41
CA GLN A 78 1.85 5.54 12.78
C GLN A 78 1.27 4.15 13.06
N ASN A 79 0.55 3.57 12.09
CA ASN A 79 -0.08 2.27 12.24
C ASN A 79 0.80 1.11 11.75
N GLY A 80 2.08 1.37 11.45
CA GLY A 80 3.07 0.34 11.08
C GLY A 80 3.01 -0.15 9.63
N LEU A 81 2.29 0.54 8.74
CA LEU A 81 2.35 0.38 7.29
C LEU A 81 3.38 1.37 6.72
N ILE A 82 4.53 0.83 6.30
CA ILE A 82 5.55 1.63 5.62
C ILE A 82 5.68 1.14 4.20
N VAL A 83 5.46 2.05 3.27
CA VAL A 83 5.35 1.77 1.84
C VAL A 83 6.16 2.80 1.05
N PRO A 84 6.77 2.41 -0.08
CA PRO A 84 7.47 3.34 -0.95
C PRO A 84 6.54 4.49 -1.36
N LEU A 85 7.06 5.72 -1.36
CA LEU A 85 6.27 6.91 -1.72
C LEU A 85 5.62 6.77 -3.10
N ILE A 86 6.30 6.16 -4.06
CA ILE A 86 5.74 5.91 -5.39
C ILE A 86 4.46 5.06 -5.35
N ALA A 87 4.36 4.08 -4.45
CA ALA A 87 3.16 3.27 -4.30
C ALA A 87 2.00 4.13 -3.77
N VAL A 88 2.25 5.03 -2.82
CA VAL A 88 1.26 5.97 -2.32
C VAL A 88 0.78 6.92 -3.43
N HIS A 89 1.70 7.51 -4.18
CA HIS A 89 1.38 8.40 -5.29
C HIS A 89 0.57 7.68 -6.38
N LEU A 90 0.94 6.44 -6.73
CA LEU A 90 0.18 5.62 -7.67
C LEU A 90 -1.20 5.24 -7.14
N PHE A 91 -1.33 4.99 -5.83
CA PHE A 91 -2.61 4.68 -5.20
C PHE A 91 -3.59 5.85 -5.35
N VAL A 92 -3.18 7.04 -4.91
CA VAL A 92 -4.04 8.23 -5.00
C VAL A 92 -4.27 8.66 -6.44
N PHE A 93 -3.28 8.49 -7.32
CA PHE A 93 -3.44 8.72 -8.77
C PHE A 93 -4.48 7.78 -9.38
N TYR A 94 -4.45 6.50 -9.02
CA TYR A 94 -5.37 5.50 -9.56
C TYR A 94 -6.82 5.81 -9.18
N PHE A 95 -7.07 6.18 -7.93
CA PHE A 95 -8.42 6.60 -7.52
C PHE A 95 -8.79 7.97 -8.08
N GLY A 96 -7.82 8.87 -8.25
CA GLY A 96 -8.01 10.14 -8.96
C GLY A 96 -8.56 9.91 -10.37
N ILE A 97 -7.89 9.10 -11.21
CA ILE A 97 -8.38 8.82 -12.57
C ILE A 97 -9.65 7.97 -12.59
N MET A 98 -9.91 7.18 -11.54
CA MET A 98 -11.16 6.45 -11.40
C MET A 98 -12.35 7.40 -11.12
N ALA A 99 -12.11 8.59 -10.57
CA ALA A 99 -13.14 9.62 -10.43
C ALA A 99 -13.73 10.01 -11.79
N ASP A 100 -12.90 10.04 -12.84
CA ASP A 100 -13.31 10.43 -14.19
C ASP A 100 -14.26 9.42 -14.85
N VAL A 101 -14.29 8.16 -14.38
CA VAL A 101 -15.25 7.13 -14.84
C VAL A 101 -16.51 7.05 -13.97
N THR A 102 -16.57 7.82 -12.89
CA THR A 102 -17.68 7.79 -11.93
C THR A 102 -18.84 8.69 -12.40
N PRO A 103 -20.09 8.20 -12.46
CA PRO A 103 -21.25 9.06 -12.73
C PRO A 103 -21.39 10.14 -11.62
N PRO A 104 -21.67 11.41 -11.96
CA PRO A 104 -22.08 11.94 -13.27
C PRO A 104 -20.92 12.45 -14.16
N VAL A 105 -19.65 12.25 -13.79
CA VAL A 105 -18.51 12.84 -14.51
C VAL A 105 -18.17 12.08 -15.79
N GLY A 106 -18.25 10.73 -15.78
CA GLY A 106 -18.01 9.76 -16.86
C GLY A 106 -18.02 10.19 -18.34
N LEU A 107 -17.15 11.11 -18.77
CA LEU A 107 -17.20 11.77 -20.09
C LEU A 107 -17.11 10.75 -21.24
N ALA A 108 -16.24 9.75 -21.12
CA ALA A 108 -16.08 8.70 -22.12
C ALA A 108 -17.34 7.85 -22.28
N SER A 109 -17.97 7.47 -21.15
CA SER A 109 -19.23 6.72 -21.14
C SER A 109 -20.38 7.53 -21.72
N PHE A 110 -20.40 8.84 -21.51
CA PHE A 110 -21.42 9.73 -22.06
C PHE A 110 -21.25 9.96 -23.55
N ALA A 111 -20.01 10.11 -24.02
CA ALA A 111 -19.70 10.17 -25.44
C ALA A 111 -20.08 8.85 -26.14
N ALA A 112 -19.75 7.70 -25.54
CA ALA A 112 -20.15 6.40 -26.06
C ALA A 112 -21.68 6.21 -26.08
N ALA A 113 -22.40 6.69 -25.07
CA ALA A 113 -23.86 6.69 -25.02
C ALA A 113 -24.46 7.55 -26.15
N ALA A 114 -23.89 8.73 -26.42
CA ALA A 114 -24.33 9.60 -27.51
C ALA A 114 -24.17 8.97 -28.90
N VAL A 115 -23.10 8.18 -29.11
CA VAL A 115 -22.87 7.45 -30.37
C VAL A 115 -23.78 6.22 -30.49
N SER A 116 -24.02 5.50 -29.38
CA SER A 116 -24.82 4.26 -29.37
C SER A 116 -26.33 4.48 -29.21
N GLY A 117 -26.77 5.70 -28.89
CA GLY A 117 -28.17 6.02 -28.59
C GLY A 117 -28.64 5.55 -27.21
N GLY A 118 -27.73 5.17 -26.33
CA GLY A 118 -28.02 4.74 -24.95
C GLY A 118 -28.25 5.91 -23.99
N ASP A 119 -28.78 5.61 -22.81
CA ASP A 119 -28.87 6.59 -21.71
C ASP A 119 -27.46 6.84 -21.12
N PRO A 120 -26.96 8.09 -21.09
CA PRO A 120 -25.62 8.40 -20.60
C PRO A 120 -25.39 7.99 -19.15
N ILE A 121 -26.38 8.19 -18.28
CA ILE A 121 -26.27 7.90 -16.85
C ILE A 121 -26.22 6.38 -16.64
N LYS A 122 -27.13 5.62 -17.27
CA LYS A 122 -27.13 4.15 -17.18
C LYS A 122 -25.84 3.55 -17.74
N THR A 123 -25.37 4.08 -18.88
CA THR A 123 -24.10 3.65 -19.49
C THR A 123 -22.93 3.93 -18.55
N GLY A 124 -22.91 5.11 -17.92
CA GLY A 124 -21.94 5.49 -16.91
C GLY A 124 -21.93 4.54 -15.71
N PHE A 125 -23.09 4.19 -15.16
CA PHE A 125 -23.18 3.23 -14.05
C PHE A 125 -22.63 1.87 -14.43
N VAL A 126 -23.01 1.32 -15.59
CA VAL A 126 -22.52 0.01 -16.05
C VAL A 126 -20.99 0.06 -16.24
N ALA A 127 -20.48 1.10 -16.89
CA ALA A 127 -19.05 1.30 -17.08
C ALA A 127 -18.30 1.41 -15.75
N PHE A 128 -18.83 2.17 -14.78
CA PHE A 128 -18.24 2.31 -13.46
C PHE A 128 -18.18 0.97 -12.72
N PHE A 129 -19.26 0.18 -12.71
CA PHE A 129 -19.25 -1.15 -12.10
C PHE A 129 -18.26 -2.11 -12.77
N TYR A 130 -18.05 -1.98 -14.07
CA TYR A 130 -17.01 -2.73 -14.78
C TYR A 130 -15.60 -2.31 -14.36
N SER A 131 -15.35 -1.00 -14.23
CA SER A 131 -14.09 -0.43 -13.78
C SER A 131 -13.80 -0.67 -12.29
N MET A 132 -14.82 -0.73 -11.44
CA MET A 132 -14.66 -0.95 -9.99
C MET A 132 -13.98 -2.29 -9.68
N ARG A 133 -14.05 -3.28 -10.58
CA ARG A 133 -13.31 -4.53 -10.43
C ARG A 133 -11.80 -4.30 -10.38
N THR A 134 -11.27 -3.36 -11.15
CA THR A 134 -9.83 -3.05 -11.12
C THR A 134 -9.45 -2.15 -9.94
N ALA A 135 -10.42 -1.61 -9.18
CA ALA A 135 -10.20 -0.82 -7.97
C ALA A 135 -9.54 -1.62 -6.82
N ALA A 136 -9.51 -2.95 -6.91
CA ALA A 136 -8.78 -3.79 -5.97
C ALA A 136 -7.24 -3.67 -6.14
N LEU A 137 -6.76 -3.33 -7.34
CA LEU A 137 -5.33 -3.37 -7.68
C LEU A 137 -4.47 -2.44 -6.81
N PRO A 138 -4.87 -1.18 -6.52
CA PRO A 138 -4.14 -0.31 -5.61
C PRO A 138 -3.96 -0.88 -4.20
N PHE A 139 -4.99 -1.52 -3.66
CA PHE A 139 -4.87 -2.18 -2.36
C PHE A 139 -3.87 -3.34 -2.42
N LEU A 140 -3.84 -4.09 -3.52
CA LEU A 140 -2.91 -5.20 -3.68
C LEU A 140 -1.45 -4.73 -3.76
N PHE A 141 -1.15 -3.72 -4.57
CA PHE A 141 0.24 -3.27 -4.72
C PHE A 141 0.77 -2.50 -3.52
N ILE A 142 -0.10 -1.86 -2.72
CA ILE A 142 0.30 -1.24 -1.44
C ILE A 142 0.84 -2.28 -0.46
N PHE A 143 0.32 -3.51 -0.49
CA PHE A 143 0.82 -4.59 0.36
C PHE A 143 1.76 -5.56 -0.37
N ASN A 144 1.99 -5.36 -1.67
CA ASN A 144 2.96 -6.12 -2.47
C ASN A 144 3.59 -5.23 -3.55
N HIS A 145 4.63 -4.49 -3.16
CA HIS A 145 5.35 -3.56 -4.03
C HIS A 145 6.05 -4.23 -5.22
N GLN A 146 6.26 -5.55 -5.19
CA GLN A 146 6.82 -6.29 -6.33
C GLN A 146 5.91 -6.21 -7.56
N LEU A 147 4.60 -5.99 -7.37
CA LEU A 147 3.66 -5.72 -8.47
C LEU A 147 3.98 -4.41 -9.22
N LEU A 148 4.68 -3.47 -8.57
CA LEU A 148 5.21 -2.25 -9.16
C LEU A 148 6.65 -2.40 -9.64
N LEU A 149 7.21 -3.61 -9.59
CA LEU A 149 8.61 -3.92 -9.91
C LEU A 149 9.63 -3.17 -9.04
N ILE A 150 9.25 -2.84 -7.80
CA ILE A 150 10.13 -2.20 -6.82
C ILE A 150 10.96 -3.27 -6.09
N ASP A 151 12.28 -3.09 -6.06
CA ASP A 151 13.25 -4.00 -5.45
C ASP A 151 13.17 -5.44 -5.99
N VAL A 152 13.02 -5.55 -7.31
CA VAL A 152 12.85 -6.84 -8.01
C VAL A 152 13.96 -7.05 -9.03
N THR A 153 14.59 -8.22 -8.99
CA THR A 153 15.54 -8.65 -10.03
C THR A 153 14.82 -9.00 -11.34
N TRP A 154 15.55 -9.10 -12.45
CA TRP A 154 14.92 -9.39 -13.76
C TRP A 154 14.16 -10.72 -13.78
N TYR A 155 14.66 -11.76 -13.10
CA TYR A 155 14.02 -13.08 -13.05
C TYR A 155 12.78 -13.07 -12.16
N GLU A 156 12.85 -12.39 -11.01
CA GLU A 156 11.67 -12.17 -10.16
C GLU A 156 10.61 -11.32 -10.87
N GLY A 157 11.02 -10.33 -11.68
CA GLY A 157 10.11 -9.50 -12.44
C GLY A 157 9.30 -10.30 -13.46
N ILE A 158 9.95 -11.20 -14.19
CA ILE A 158 9.28 -12.15 -15.10
C ILE A 158 8.34 -13.07 -14.31
N PHE A 159 8.79 -13.58 -13.18
CA PHE A 159 7.97 -14.44 -12.32
C PHE A 159 6.72 -13.72 -11.80
N VAL A 160 6.87 -12.52 -11.26
CA VAL A 160 5.76 -11.68 -10.77
C VAL A 160 4.81 -11.34 -11.91
N PHE A 161 5.31 -11.02 -13.10
CA PHE A 161 4.47 -10.76 -14.27
C PHE A 161 3.58 -11.96 -14.64
N ILE A 162 4.15 -13.17 -14.67
CA ILE A 162 3.39 -14.39 -14.96
C ILE A 162 2.32 -14.63 -13.89
N ILE A 163 2.69 -14.56 -12.60
CA ILE A 163 1.77 -14.79 -11.49
C ILE A 163 0.66 -13.74 -11.46
N ALA A 164 1.01 -12.45 -11.62
CA ALA A 164 0.04 -11.36 -11.65
C ALA A 164 -0.94 -11.52 -12.83
N THR A 165 -0.45 -11.95 -14.00
CA THR A 165 -1.31 -12.23 -15.16
C THR A 165 -2.29 -13.36 -14.86
N VAL A 166 -1.83 -14.48 -14.31
CA VAL A 166 -2.69 -15.60 -13.92
C VAL A 166 -3.71 -15.18 -12.86
N ALA A 167 -3.27 -14.45 -11.84
CA ALA A 167 -4.13 -13.95 -10.77
C ALA A 167 -5.20 -12.98 -11.31
N MET A 168 -4.84 -12.08 -12.24
CA MET A 168 -5.79 -11.16 -12.88
C MET A 168 -6.83 -11.91 -13.73
N LEU A 169 -6.43 -12.96 -14.45
CA LEU A 169 -7.36 -13.79 -15.23
C LEU A 169 -8.35 -14.53 -14.32
N ILE A 170 -7.87 -15.08 -13.20
CA ILE A 170 -8.72 -15.74 -12.20
C ILE A 170 -9.68 -14.73 -11.56
N PHE A 171 -9.19 -13.55 -11.22
CA PHE A 171 -9.99 -12.47 -10.66
C PHE A 171 -11.06 -11.98 -11.64
N ALA A 172 -10.72 -11.80 -12.92
CA ALA A 172 -11.66 -11.47 -13.97
C ALA A 172 -12.73 -12.56 -14.14
N ALA A 173 -12.32 -13.84 -14.17
CA ALA A 173 -13.25 -14.96 -14.25
C ALA A 173 -14.22 -15.02 -13.07
N ALA A 174 -13.73 -14.82 -11.84
CA ALA A 174 -14.53 -14.78 -10.63
C ALA A 174 -15.57 -13.65 -10.66
N THR A 175 -15.15 -12.45 -11.06
CA THR A 175 -16.01 -11.26 -11.11
C THR A 175 -16.96 -11.23 -12.30
N GLN A 176 -16.67 -11.97 -13.38
CA GLN A 176 -17.56 -12.16 -14.53
C GLN A 176 -18.54 -13.35 -14.36
N GLY A 177 -18.33 -14.20 -13.35
CA GLY A 177 -19.18 -15.38 -13.13
C GLY A 177 -18.94 -16.51 -14.12
N TRP A 178 -17.81 -16.50 -14.84
CA TRP A 178 -17.47 -17.49 -15.85
C TRP A 178 -15.98 -17.78 -15.86
N PHE A 179 -15.61 -19.07 -15.83
CA PHE A 179 -14.22 -19.51 -15.99
C PHE A 179 -14.08 -20.49 -17.16
N ILE A 180 -14.29 -21.78 -16.94
CA ILE A 180 -14.46 -22.78 -18.01
C ILE A 180 -15.95 -22.97 -18.28
N THR A 181 -16.73 -23.05 -17.20
CA THR A 181 -18.19 -23.05 -17.22
C THR A 181 -18.71 -21.87 -16.37
N ARG A 182 -20.02 -21.61 -16.43
CA ARG A 182 -20.68 -20.72 -15.47
C ARG A 182 -20.33 -21.12 -14.04
N LEU A 183 -19.89 -20.13 -13.25
CA LEU A 183 -19.47 -20.35 -11.87
C LEU A 183 -20.67 -20.64 -10.96
N GLN A 184 -20.46 -21.53 -10.00
CA GLN A 184 -21.36 -21.69 -8.85
C GLN A 184 -21.12 -20.56 -7.85
N PHE A 185 -22.12 -20.24 -7.01
CA PHE A 185 -22.00 -19.15 -6.03
C PHE A 185 -20.81 -19.32 -5.08
N TRP A 186 -20.43 -20.56 -4.75
CA TRP A 186 -19.29 -20.86 -3.89
C TRP A 186 -17.94 -20.84 -4.62
N GLU A 187 -17.91 -21.02 -5.95
CA GLU A 187 -16.66 -20.98 -6.72
C GLU A 187 -16.15 -19.54 -6.85
N VAL A 188 -17.05 -18.55 -6.82
CA VAL A 188 -16.70 -17.13 -6.85
C VAL A 188 -15.80 -16.74 -5.67
N PRO A 189 -16.20 -16.90 -4.39
CA PRO A 189 -15.35 -16.54 -3.26
C PRO A 189 -14.06 -17.36 -3.21
N VAL A 190 -14.07 -18.63 -3.65
CA VAL A 190 -12.83 -19.44 -3.68
C VAL A 190 -11.87 -18.93 -4.75
N LEU A 191 -12.34 -18.59 -5.95
CA LEU A 191 -11.49 -18.00 -6.99
C LEU A 191 -10.96 -16.61 -6.60
N LEU A 192 -11.78 -15.80 -5.90
CA LEU A 192 -11.31 -14.53 -5.32
C LEU A 192 -10.22 -14.76 -4.26
N LEU A 193 -10.38 -15.77 -3.40
CA LEU A 193 -9.36 -16.14 -2.41
C LEU A 193 -8.08 -16.65 -3.07
N ILE A 194 -8.18 -17.43 -4.15
CA ILE A 194 -7.04 -17.88 -4.95
C ILE A 194 -6.31 -16.68 -5.55
N ALA A 195 -7.04 -15.77 -6.20
CA ALA A 195 -6.45 -14.56 -6.78
C ALA A 195 -5.75 -13.72 -5.70
N PHE A 196 -6.40 -13.49 -4.55
CA PHE A 196 -5.81 -12.78 -3.42
C PHE A 196 -4.53 -13.46 -2.91
N SER A 197 -4.53 -14.79 -2.78
CA SER A 197 -3.37 -15.55 -2.31
C SER A 197 -2.19 -15.51 -3.29
N LEU A 198 -2.47 -15.45 -4.60
CA LEU A 198 -1.44 -15.26 -5.63
C LEU A 198 -0.89 -13.82 -5.63
N PHE A 199 -1.74 -12.81 -5.43
CA PHE A 199 -1.30 -11.41 -5.35
C PHE A 199 -0.55 -11.07 -4.07
N ARG A 200 -0.96 -11.65 -2.94
CA ARG A 200 -0.39 -11.34 -1.62
C ARG A 200 -0.12 -12.63 -0.83
N PRO A 201 0.81 -13.48 -1.28
CA PRO A 201 1.16 -14.70 -0.55
C PRO A 201 1.74 -14.40 0.84
N GLY A 202 2.44 -13.26 0.99
CA GLY A 202 3.01 -12.82 2.26
C GLY A 202 1.97 -12.70 3.38
N PHE A 203 0.74 -12.30 3.06
CA PHE A 203 -0.33 -12.21 4.08
C PHE A 203 -0.52 -13.51 4.85
N TRP A 204 -0.50 -14.65 4.16
CA TRP A 204 -0.66 -15.95 4.82
C TRP A 204 0.60 -16.40 5.53
N MET A 205 1.78 -16.11 4.96
CA MET A 205 3.05 -16.45 5.59
C MET A 205 3.24 -15.68 6.90
N ASP A 206 2.89 -14.40 6.93
CA ASP A 206 2.99 -13.53 8.11
C ASP A 206 2.12 -14.03 9.27
N GLN A 207 1.01 -14.74 8.98
CA GLN A 207 0.17 -15.36 10.01
C GLN A 207 0.76 -16.66 10.57
N ILE A 208 1.55 -17.37 9.77
CA ILE A 208 2.18 -18.64 10.16
C ILE A 208 3.51 -18.38 10.88
N SER A 209 4.31 -17.47 10.34
CA SER A 209 5.62 -17.07 10.82
C SER A 209 5.74 -15.56 10.66
N PRO A 210 5.51 -14.75 11.71
CA PRO A 210 5.65 -13.30 11.63
C PRO A 210 7.07 -12.89 11.18
N PRO A 211 7.21 -11.88 10.30
CA PRO A 211 8.53 -11.44 9.82
C PRO A 211 9.33 -10.63 10.85
N PHE A 212 8.69 -10.14 11.90
CA PHE A 212 9.32 -9.32 12.94
C PHE A 212 8.86 -9.73 14.33
N GLU A 213 9.80 -9.67 15.28
CA GLU A 213 9.53 -9.75 16.72
C GLU A 213 9.59 -8.33 17.32
N GLU A 214 8.61 -7.94 18.13
CA GLU A 214 8.69 -6.70 18.90
C GLU A 214 9.56 -6.96 20.14
N VAL A 215 10.75 -6.36 20.17
CA VAL A 215 11.71 -6.43 21.28
C VAL A 215 11.78 -5.10 22.03
N ALA A 216 12.24 -5.16 23.29
CA ALA A 216 12.36 -3.99 24.15
C ALA A 216 13.40 -2.98 23.61
N PRO A 217 13.26 -1.68 23.92
CA PRO A 217 14.23 -0.65 23.50
C PRO A 217 15.68 -0.96 23.90
N THR A 218 15.88 -1.61 25.04
CA THR A 218 17.21 -2.02 25.53
C THR A 218 17.91 -3.03 24.63
N GLU A 219 17.18 -3.78 23.81
CA GLU A 219 17.73 -4.73 22.84
C GLU A 219 17.97 -4.11 21.46
N LEU A 220 17.82 -2.78 21.31
CA LEU A 220 18.01 -2.09 20.03
C LEU A 220 19.38 -2.37 19.40
N THR A 221 20.44 -2.41 20.22
CA THR A 221 21.80 -2.71 19.75
C THR A 221 21.90 -4.14 19.21
N ALA A 222 21.29 -5.12 19.88
CA ALA A 222 21.24 -6.50 19.41
C ALA A 222 20.37 -6.66 18.15
N ALA A 223 19.28 -5.91 18.04
CA ALA A 223 18.44 -5.87 16.85
C ALA A 223 19.20 -5.25 15.65
N ALA A 224 19.93 -4.15 15.88
CA ALA A 224 20.77 -3.51 14.87
C ALA A 224 21.92 -4.41 14.40
N GLU A 225 22.49 -5.22 15.30
CA GLU A 225 23.50 -6.21 14.94
C GLU A 225 22.93 -7.29 14.02
N ALA A 226 21.74 -7.80 14.36
CA ALA A 226 21.05 -8.84 13.60
C ALA A 226 20.55 -8.37 12.22
N THR A 227 20.31 -7.07 12.03
CA THR A 227 19.90 -6.52 10.73
C THR A 227 21.10 -6.47 9.77
N PRO A 228 21.01 -7.12 8.60
CA PRO A 228 22.05 -7.05 7.57
C PRO A 228 22.29 -5.62 7.07
N PRO A 229 23.52 -5.29 6.65
CA PRO A 229 23.80 -4.00 6.02
C PRO A 229 22.94 -3.77 4.77
N GLY A 230 22.40 -2.56 4.64
CA GLY A 230 21.50 -2.16 3.56
C GLY A 230 20.02 -2.49 3.81
N GLU A 231 19.69 -3.28 4.83
CA GLU A 231 18.31 -3.52 5.24
C GLU A 231 17.82 -2.48 6.26
N ASP A 232 16.50 -2.29 6.32
CA ASP A 232 15.88 -1.30 7.19
C ASP A 232 15.46 -1.93 8.53
N LEU A 233 15.99 -1.39 9.63
CA LEU A 233 15.53 -1.67 10.98
C LEU A 233 14.30 -0.80 11.29
N ARG A 234 13.19 -1.41 11.74
CA ARG A 234 11.99 -0.65 12.10
C ARG A 234 11.96 -0.32 13.58
N ILE A 235 11.86 0.97 13.89
CA ILE A 235 11.89 1.47 15.26
C ILE A 235 10.60 2.27 15.49
N ARG A 236 9.82 1.90 16.51
CA ARG A 236 8.67 2.68 16.95
C ARG A 236 9.17 3.73 17.94
N ILE A 237 8.95 4.98 17.60
CA ILE A 237 9.31 6.13 18.42
C ILE A 237 8.06 6.88 18.88
N SER A 238 8.13 7.49 20.05
CA SER A 238 7.18 8.47 20.56
C SER A 238 7.85 9.83 20.54
N GLY A 239 7.21 10.79 19.88
CA GLY A 239 7.71 12.16 19.75
C GLY A 239 6.57 13.15 19.70
N LEU A 240 6.90 14.39 19.32
CA LEU A 240 5.90 15.42 19.06
C LEU A 240 5.70 15.58 17.56
N ASP A 241 4.46 15.78 17.13
CA ASP A 241 4.14 16.20 15.78
C ASP A 241 4.54 17.67 15.53
N GLN A 242 4.35 18.13 14.29
CA GLN A 242 4.64 19.51 13.88
C GLN A 242 3.84 20.59 14.65
N PHE A 243 2.84 20.21 15.46
CA PHE A 243 2.01 21.09 16.27
C PHE A 243 2.24 20.91 17.77
N GLY A 244 3.19 20.06 18.19
CA GLY A 244 3.50 19.80 19.58
C GLY A 244 2.58 18.79 20.27
N SER A 245 1.80 18.01 19.53
CA SER A 245 0.98 16.92 20.07
C SER A 245 1.79 15.62 20.11
N PRO A 246 1.65 14.79 21.15
CA PRO A 246 2.35 13.51 21.23
C PRO A 246 1.85 12.55 20.14
N MET A 247 2.78 11.91 19.44
CA MET A 247 2.51 11.01 18.33
C MET A 247 3.51 9.84 18.33
N GLU A 248 3.01 8.63 18.16
CA GLU A 248 3.86 7.45 17.91
C GLU A 248 3.98 7.18 16.41
N THR A 249 5.19 6.93 15.94
CA THR A 249 5.43 6.60 14.53
C THR A 249 6.48 5.50 14.38
N VAL A 250 6.39 4.73 13.31
CA VAL A 250 7.38 3.72 12.97
C VAL A 250 8.31 4.26 11.90
N MET A 251 9.59 4.40 12.25
CA MET A 251 10.67 4.85 11.37
C MET A 251 11.45 3.66 10.80
N LEU A 252 11.94 3.80 9.57
CA LEU A 252 12.85 2.86 8.92
C LEU A 252 14.27 3.41 8.96
N LEU A 253 15.14 2.79 9.76
CA LEU A 253 16.55 3.14 9.79
C LEU A 253 17.32 2.19 8.87
N ASN A 254 17.82 2.72 7.75
CA ASN A 254 18.69 1.95 6.87
C ASN A 254 20.02 1.67 7.59
N MET A 255 20.34 0.40 7.77
CA MET A 255 21.50 -0.02 8.55
C MET A 255 22.77 -0.02 7.69
N PRO A 256 23.79 0.81 7.99
CA PRO A 256 25.06 0.78 7.28
C PRO A 256 25.93 -0.41 7.70
N ASP A 257 27.03 -0.63 6.98
CA ASP A 257 28.06 -1.61 7.36
C ASP A 257 28.68 -1.24 8.72
N GLY A 258 28.89 -2.25 9.57
CA GLY A 258 29.54 -2.10 10.88
C GLY A 258 29.82 -3.45 11.54
N ALA A 259 30.85 -3.52 12.38
CA ALA A 259 31.29 -4.77 13.00
C ALA A 259 30.40 -5.21 14.18
N GLY A 260 29.60 -4.29 14.74
CA GLY A 260 28.63 -4.56 15.81
C GLY A 260 27.45 -3.59 15.81
N GLY A 261 26.40 -3.89 16.59
CA GLY A 261 25.16 -3.13 16.59
C GLY A 261 25.29 -1.65 16.96
N ALA A 262 26.10 -1.32 17.96
CA ALA A 262 26.34 0.07 18.38
C ALA A 262 27.07 0.89 17.29
N GLU A 263 28.10 0.30 16.66
CA GLU A 263 28.84 0.95 15.58
C GLU A 263 27.94 1.18 14.35
N LYS A 264 27.06 0.21 14.04
CA LYS A 264 26.08 0.38 12.97
C LYS A 264 25.08 1.52 13.25
N LEU A 265 24.61 1.66 14.49
CA LEU A 265 23.69 2.76 14.88
C LEU A 265 24.39 4.12 14.83
N GLU A 266 25.63 4.20 15.32
CA GLU A 266 26.45 5.42 15.24
C GLU A 266 26.75 5.80 13.78
N ALA A 267 27.11 4.83 12.94
CA ALA A 267 27.31 5.03 11.51
C ALA A 267 26.01 5.41 10.79
N ALA A 268 24.85 4.95 11.27
CA ALA A 268 23.54 5.38 10.80
C ALA A 268 23.22 6.82 11.23
N GLY A 269 24.04 7.41 12.11
CA GLY A 269 23.93 8.77 12.62
C GLY A 269 22.99 8.90 13.81
N LEU A 270 22.71 7.81 14.53
CA LEU A 270 21.80 7.81 15.67
C LEU A 270 22.58 7.66 16.98
N THR A 271 22.58 8.72 17.81
CA THR A 271 23.17 8.69 19.15
C THR A 271 22.05 8.61 20.19
N LEU A 272 22.20 7.72 21.16
CA LEU A 272 21.16 7.41 22.13
C LEU A 272 21.65 7.66 23.56
N ARG A 273 20.74 8.12 24.40
CA ARG A 273 20.95 8.31 25.83
C ARG A 273 19.91 7.50 26.60
N GLU A 274 20.38 6.81 27.63
CA GLU A 274 19.50 6.18 28.62
C GLU A 274 19.06 7.24 29.64
N ASP A 275 17.74 7.45 29.76
CA ASP A 275 17.12 8.31 30.76
C ASP A 275 16.22 7.47 31.67
N GLY A 276 16.83 6.87 32.70
CA GLY A 276 16.16 5.89 33.56
C GLY A 276 15.85 4.59 32.80
N ASP A 277 14.57 4.23 32.72
CA ASP A 277 14.10 3.04 31.98
C ASP A 277 13.80 3.34 30.49
N LYS A 278 14.02 4.58 30.04
CA LYS A 278 13.71 5.04 28.68
C LYS A 278 14.98 5.18 27.85
N LEU A 279 14.87 4.84 26.57
CA LEU A 279 15.91 5.07 25.58
C LEU A 279 15.49 6.25 24.72
N VAL A 280 16.26 7.34 24.77
CA VAL A 280 15.93 8.61 24.10
C VAL A 280 17.01 8.94 23.07
N VAL A 281 16.61 9.54 21.96
CA VAL A 281 17.52 10.06 20.93
C VAL A 281 18.22 11.31 21.46
N ASP A 282 19.53 11.23 21.64
CA ASP A 282 20.37 12.32 22.17
C ASP A 282 20.84 13.25 21.06
N ASP A 283 21.26 12.69 19.93
CA ASP A 283 21.68 13.44 18.76
C ASP A 283 21.44 12.65 17.46
N VAL A 284 21.20 13.38 16.38
CA VAL A 284 21.06 12.84 15.02
C VAL A 284 22.05 13.54 14.10
N ALA A 285 23.01 12.79 13.58
CA ALA A 285 24.06 13.34 12.74
C ALA A 285 23.48 13.94 11.44
N PHE A 286 24.04 15.06 11.01
CA PHE A 286 23.59 15.75 9.81
C PHE A 286 23.86 14.94 8.52
N ASP A 287 22.92 14.95 7.58
CA ASP A 287 22.91 14.19 6.31
C ASP A 287 23.01 12.66 6.47
N SER A 288 22.72 12.16 7.68
CA SER A 288 22.76 10.74 8.02
C SER A 288 21.52 9.97 7.56
N PRO A 289 21.60 8.62 7.47
CA PRO A 289 20.42 7.76 7.32
C PRO A 289 19.33 8.03 8.36
N ALA A 290 19.71 8.27 9.63
CA ALA A 290 18.77 8.59 10.71
C ALA A 290 18.03 9.91 10.46
N GLN A 291 18.72 10.97 10.04
CA GLN A 291 18.06 12.24 9.73
C GLN A 291 17.10 12.10 8.55
N LYS A 292 17.49 11.35 7.51
CA LYS A 292 16.66 11.08 6.33
C LYS A 292 15.43 10.23 6.65
N ALA A 293 15.55 9.34 7.64
CA ALA A 293 14.44 8.55 8.16
C ALA A 293 13.48 9.37 9.04
N GLY A 294 13.86 10.59 9.44
CA GLY A 294 13.03 11.50 10.23
C GLY A 294 13.24 11.43 11.74
N PHE A 295 14.34 10.83 12.21
CA PHE A 295 14.71 10.89 13.62
C PHE A 295 15.08 12.33 14.01
N ASP A 296 14.71 12.71 15.22
CA ASP A 296 14.99 14.02 15.80
C ASP A 296 15.37 13.88 17.29
N TRP A 297 15.99 14.91 17.86
CA TRP A 297 16.39 14.93 19.27
C TRP A 297 15.18 14.83 20.21
N ASP A 298 15.39 14.26 21.40
CA ASP A 298 14.38 14.06 22.45
C ASP A 298 13.21 13.10 22.09
N GLN A 299 13.33 12.35 21.00
CA GLN A 299 12.37 11.27 20.68
C GLN A 299 12.62 10.03 21.54
N GLU A 300 11.56 9.44 22.10
CA GLU A 300 11.63 8.23 22.91
C GLU A 300 11.46 6.98 22.04
N ILE A 301 12.33 5.98 22.20
CA ILE A 301 12.20 4.69 21.53
C ILE A 301 11.28 3.79 22.36
N VAL A 302 10.12 3.45 21.79
CA VAL A 302 9.08 2.67 22.47
C VAL A 302 9.26 1.18 22.21
N ALA A 303 9.58 0.80 20.98
CA ALA A 303 9.75 -0.60 20.59
C ALA A 303 10.65 -0.74 19.37
N VAL A 304 11.31 -1.88 19.25
CA VAL A 304 12.14 -2.22 18.09
C VAL A 304 11.60 -3.49 17.46
N ARG A 305 11.49 -3.52 16.13
CA ARG A 305 11.05 -4.70 15.39
C ARG A 305 12.26 -5.40 14.80
N LYS A 306 12.70 -6.45 15.48
CA LYS A 306 13.81 -7.29 15.06
C LYS A 306 13.36 -8.23 13.94
N PRO A 307 14.06 -8.29 12.78
CA PRO A 307 13.73 -9.23 11.72
C PRO A 307 13.98 -10.68 12.20
N ILE A 308 13.07 -11.58 11.84
CA ILE A 308 13.20 -13.02 12.06
C ILE A 308 13.28 -13.72 10.71
N ASP A 309 14.07 -14.79 10.64
CA ASP A 309 14.10 -15.68 9.47
C ASP A 309 12.71 -16.26 9.19
N GLN A 310 12.07 -15.77 8.13
CA GLN A 310 10.77 -16.24 7.66
C GLN A 310 10.95 -17.22 6.48
N PRO A 311 10.24 -18.36 6.46
CA PRO A 311 10.16 -19.19 5.26
C PRO A 311 9.66 -18.40 4.05
N SER A 312 10.11 -18.76 2.85
CA SER A 312 9.73 -18.03 1.64
C SER A 312 8.21 -17.95 1.46
N LYS A 313 7.67 -16.74 1.32
CA LYS A 313 6.24 -16.50 1.07
C LYS A 313 5.65 -17.31 -0.09
N TYR A 314 6.45 -17.68 -1.08
CA TYR A 314 6.00 -18.41 -2.28
C TYR A 314 5.54 -19.84 -2.02
N TRP A 315 5.82 -20.41 -0.83
CA TRP A 315 5.28 -21.71 -0.43
C TRP A 315 3.75 -21.74 -0.44
N ILE A 316 3.09 -20.60 -0.22
CA ILE A 316 1.63 -20.45 -0.31
C ILE A 316 1.09 -20.76 -1.72
N PHE A 317 1.90 -20.63 -2.77
CA PHE A 317 1.44 -20.94 -4.13
C PHE A 317 1.10 -22.41 -4.32
N ILE A 318 1.76 -23.32 -3.60
CA ILE A 318 1.51 -24.76 -3.71
C ILE A 318 0.06 -25.11 -3.34
N PRO A 319 -0.43 -24.83 -2.10
CA PRO A 319 -1.82 -25.09 -1.77
C PRO A 319 -2.79 -24.28 -2.64
N THR A 320 -2.47 -23.03 -2.97
CA THR A 320 -3.32 -22.20 -3.84
C THR A 320 -3.53 -22.83 -5.22
N LEU A 321 -2.47 -23.32 -5.86
CA LEU A 321 -2.54 -23.96 -7.17
C LEU A 321 -3.23 -25.34 -7.12
N LEU A 322 -3.09 -26.07 -6.01
CA LEU A 322 -3.82 -27.34 -5.81
C LEU A 322 -5.34 -27.11 -5.73
N VAL A 323 -5.77 -26.08 -4.99
CA VAL A 323 -7.20 -25.71 -4.93
C VAL A 323 -7.70 -25.27 -6.31
N LEU A 324 -6.92 -24.46 -7.04
CA LEU A 324 -7.26 -24.06 -8.40
C LEU A 324 -7.40 -25.27 -9.35
N ALA A 325 -6.47 -26.22 -9.27
CA ALA A 325 -6.53 -27.46 -10.06
C ALA A 325 -7.79 -28.27 -9.73
N GLY A 326 -8.18 -28.34 -8.46
CA GLY A 326 -9.44 -28.94 -8.02
C GLY A 326 -10.66 -28.30 -8.66
N ILE A 327 -10.74 -26.97 -8.69
CA ILE A 327 -11.84 -26.24 -9.36
C ILE A 327 -11.85 -26.54 -10.86
N VAL A 328 -10.69 -26.52 -11.51
CA VAL A 328 -10.57 -26.83 -12.94
C VAL A 328 -11.10 -28.24 -13.23
N MET A 329 -10.74 -29.24 -12.42
CA MET A 329 -11.23 -30.61 -12.57
C MET A 329 -12.75 -30.70 -12.41
N LEU A 330 -13.30 -30.05 -11.37
CA LEU A 330 -14.75 -30.00 -11.13
C LEU A 330 -15.49 -29.36 -12.30
N GLN A 331 -14.99 -28.24 -12.84
CA GLN A 331 -15.61 -27.54 -13.97
C GLN A 331 -15.50 -28.33 -15.27
N ARG A 332 -14.36 -28.96 -15.56
CA ARG A 332 -14.21 -29.84 -16.74
C ARG A 332 -15.20 -31.01 -16.69
N GLY A 333 -15.40 -31.60 -15.52
CA GLY A 333 -16.40 -32.66 -15.32
C GLY A 333 -17.85 -32.18 -15.50
N ARG A 334 -18.15 -30.89 -15.28
CA ARG A 334 -19.47 -30.30 -15.59
C ARG A 334 -19.61 -29.97 -17.07
N ALA A 335 -18.58 -29.39 -17.69
CA ALA A 335 -18.56 -29.07 -19.11
C ALA A 335 -18.80 -30.32 -19.97
N ALA A 336 -18.14 -31.43 -19.65
CA ALA A 336 -18.34 -32.70 -20.35
C ALA A 336 -19.78 -33.21 -20.22
N ARG A 337 -20.37 -33.14 -19.02
CA ARG A 337 -21.78 -33.54 -18.81
C ARG A 337 -22.77 -32.67 -19.57
N GLN A 338 -22.49 -31.38 -19.74
CA GLN A 338 -23.32 -30.46 -20.53
C GLN A 338 -23.16 -30.68 -22.05
N ALA A 339 -22.00 -31.11 -22.51
CA ALA A 339 -21.77 -31.44 -23.93
C ALA A 339 -22.45 -32.75 -24.38
N HIS A 340 -22.77 -33.63 -23.43
CA HIS A 340 -23.45 -34.91 -23.68
C HIS A 340 -24.97 -34.89 -23.42
N ALA A 341 -25.52 -33.75 -22.97
CA ALA A 341 -26.94 -33.54 -22.71
C ALA A 341 -27.57 -32.71 -23.83
#